data_AF-A0AB36L7R8-F1
#
_entry.id   AF-A0AB36L7R8-F1
#
_cell.length_a   1.000
_cell.length_b   1.000
_cell.length_c   1.000
_cell.angle_alpha   90.00
_cell.angle_beta   90.00
_cell.angle_gamma   90.00
#
_symmetry.space_group_name_H-M   'P 1'
#
loop_
_entity.id
_entity.type
_entity.pdbx_description
1 polymer ?
#
loop_
_entity_poly.entity_id
_entity_poly.type
_entity_poly.pdbx_seq_one_letter_code
_entity_poly.pdbx_strand_id
1 'polypeptide(L)'
;MVQSPRNKCFSPEERSQAVRELCNRRGTARKVAQSIGVSVPVLYKWKKDLISDEAYQSMRKRKSAPQDKNQDALLGEIQRLRKQVHQLQLERDILTKANELIKKDLGVSFLKLKNREKTLIVDALKKKYPVAELLSVLQLARSCYFYQNVCTISMRKYA
;
A
#
# COMPACT_ATOMS: atom_id res chain seq x y z
N MET A 1 -42.92 -29.86 -25.81
CA MET A 1 -42.87 -30.80 -24.66
C MET A 1 -42.42 -30.03 -23.42
N VAL A 2 -43.33 -29.82 -22.48
CA VAL A 2 -43.08 -29.06 -21.25
C VAL A 2 -42.24 -29.92 -20.31
N GLN A 3 -40.94 -29.64 -20.21
CA GLN A 3 -40.08 -30.28 -19.22
C GLN A 3 -40.41 -29.70 -17.85
N SER A 4 -41.18 -30.45 -17.08
CA SER A 4 -41.44 -30.20 -15.66
C SER A 4 -40.11 -30.19 -14.90
N PRO A 5 -39.74 -29.11 -14.18
CA PRO A 5 -38.45 -29.07 -13.50
C PRO A 5 -38.50 -29.94 -12.25
N ARG A 6 -37.59 -30.91 -12.22
CA ARG A 6 -37.28 -31.79 -11.09
C ARG A 6 -37.28 -30.99 -9.78
N ASN A 7 -38.10 -31.42 -8.82
CA ASN A 7 -38.16 -30.86 -7.47
C ASN A 7 -36.80 -31.08 -6.79
N LYS A 8 -35.89 -30.12 -6.94
CA LYS A 8 -34.59 -30.13 -6.29
C LYS A 8 -34.83 -29.70 -4.84
N CYS A 9 -34.74 -30.65 -3.91
CA CYS A 9 -34.85 -30.36 -2.49
C CYS A 9 -33.59 -29.65 -2.01
N PHE A 10 -33.68 -28.33 -1.81
CA PHE A 10 -32.60 -27.54 -1.21
C PHE A 10 -32.66 -27.63 0.31
N SER A 11 -31.53 -27.97 0.93
CA SER A 11 -31.35 -27.98 2.37
C SER A 11 -31.46 -26.56 2.96
N PRO A 12 -31.80 -26.42 4.25
CA PRO A 12 -31.86 -25.12 4.92
C PRO A 12 -30.52 -24.34 4.87
N GLU A 13 -29.40 -25.08 4.86
CA GLU A 13 -28.05 -24.54 4.83
C GLU A 13 -27.72 -23.94 3.45
N GLU A 14 -28.05 -24.63 2.36
CA GLU A 14 -27.90 -24.12 0.99
C GLU A 14 -28.74 -22.87 0.75
N ARG A 15 -29.96 -22.81 1.30
CA ARG A 15 -30.81 -21.62 1.22
C ARG A 15 -30.21 -20.44 1.97
N SER A 16 -29.65 -20.69 3.15
CA SER A 16 -29.01 -19.66 3.97
C SER A 16 -27.73 -19.12 3.31
N GLN A 17 -26.93 -20.02 2.69
CA GLN A 17 -25.77 -19.64 1.90
C GLN A 17 -26.16 -18.82 0.66
N ALA A 18 -27.20 -19.25 -0.06
CA ALA A 18 -27.73 -18.53 -1.22
C ALA A 18 -28.17 -17.10 -0.86
N VAL A 19 -28.85 -16.94 0.27
CA VAL A 19 -29.30 -15.63 0.76
C VAL A 19 -28.13 -14.78 1.25
N ARG A 20 -27.12 -15.38 1.90
CA ARG A 20 -25.89 -14.68 2.29
C ARG A 20 -25.13 -14.17 1.08
N GLU A 21 -24.97 -14.99 0.05
CA GLU A 21 -24.36 -14.60 -1.22
C GLU A 21 -25.19 -13.53 -1.93
N LEU A 22 -26.52 -13.67 -1.94
CA LEU A 22 -27.42 -12.63 -2.44
C LEU A 22 -27.19 -11.30 -1.69
N CYS A 23 -27.08 -11.32 -0.37
CA CYS A 23 -26.86 -10.12 0.44
C CYS A 23 -25.45 -9.52 0.24
N ASN A 24 -24.41 -10.35 0.06
CA ASN A 24 -23.01 -9.91 -0.07
C ASN A 24 -22.53 -9.75 -1.52
N ARG A 25 -23.35 -10.07 -2.54
CA ARG A 25 -22.96 -10.01 -3.95
C ARG A 25 -22.41 -8.66 -4.40
N ARG A 26 -21.36 -8.66 -5.22
CA ARG A 26 -20.90 -7.48 -6.01
C ARG A 26 -21.56 -7.41 -7.40
N GLY A 27 -22.45 -8.34 -7.73
CA GLY A 27 -23.10 -8.45 -9.05
C GLY A 27 -24.62 -8.58 -9.00
N THR A 28 -25.24 -8.99 -10.11
CA THR A 28 -26.70 -9.12 -10.21
C THR A 28 -27.21 -10.36 -9.49
N ALA A 29 -28.44 -10.29 -8.96
CA ALA A 29 -29.11 -11.44 -8.33
C ALA A 29 -29.24 -12.64 -9.29
N ARG A 30 -29.27 -12.37 -10.60
CA ARG A 30 -29.30 -13.38 -11.66
C ARG A 30 -28.05 -14.25 -11.70
N LYS A 31 -26.86 -13.69 -11.47
CA LYS A 31 -25.61 -14.47 -11.41
C LYS A 31 -25.60 -15.42 -10.22
N VAL A 32 -26.06 -14.96 -9.05
CA VAL A 32 -26.20 -15.78 -7.84
C VAL A 32 -27.24 -16.89 -8.03
N ALA A 33 -28.34 -16.58 -8.69
CA ALA A 33 -29.37 -17.58 -9.00
C ALA A 33 -28.84 -18.65 -9.97
N GLN A 34 -28.07 -18.25 -10.98
CA GLN A 34 -27.45 -19.18 -11.94
C GLN A 34 -26.39 -20.08 -11.31
N SER A 35 -25.54 -19.58 -10.40
CA SER A 35 -24.52 -20.40 -9.74
C SER A 35 -25.11 -21.50 -8.86
N ILE A 36 -26.31 -21.25 -8.31
CA ILE A 36 -27.02 -22.17 -7.42
C ILE A 36 -28.03 -23.03 -8.21
N GLY A 37 -28.28 -22.70 -9.48
CA GLY A 37 -29.24 -23.40 -10.33
C GLY A 37 -30.70 -23.16 -9.94
N VAL A 38 -31.00 -21.99 -9.37
CA VAL A 38 -32.34 -21.58 -8.93
C VAL A 38 -32.85 -20.42 -9.77
N SER A 39 -34.16 -20.22 -9.77
CA SER A 39 -34.75 -19.03 -10.38
C SER A 39 -34.61 -17.82 -9.43
N VAL A 40 -34.44 -16.63 -10.01
CA VAL A 40 -34.35 -15.37 -9.25
C VAL A 40 -35.56 -15.15 -8.31
N PRO A 41 -36.81 -15.47 -8.69
CA PRO A 41 -37.96 -15.34 -7.79
C PRO A 41 -37.87 -16.24 -6.56
N VAL A 42 -37.37 -17.48 -6.70
CA VAL A 42 -37.19 -18.42 -5.59
C VAL A 42 -36.16 -17.90 -4.60
N LEU A 43 -35.08 -17.30 -5.11
CA LEU A 43 -34.04 -16.69 -4.29
C LEU A 43 -34.57 -15.48 -3.48
N TYR A 44 -35.48 -14.68 -4.05
CA TYR A 44 -36.16 -13.61 -3.32
C TYR A 44 -37.19 -14.13 -2.32
N LYS A 45 -37.84 -15.26 -2.60
CA LYS A 45 -38.75 -15.93 -1.67
C LYS A 45 -38.00 -16.43 -0.43
N TRP A 46 -36.91 -17.17 -0.62
CA TRP A 46 -36.05 -17.61 0.50
C TRP A 46 -35.50 -16.45 1.31
N LYS A 47 -35.13 -15.35 0.65
CA LYS A 47 -34.71 -14.12 1.31
C LYS A 47 -35.83 -13.53 2.19
N LYS A 48 -37.07 -13.50 1.71
CA LYS A 48 -38.23 -13.02 2.48
C LYS A 48 -38.52 -13.93 3.68
N ASP A 49 -38.35 -15.24 3.52
CA ASP A 49 -38.62 -16.23 4.58
C ASP A 49 -37.52 -16.24 5.66
N LEU A 50 -36.27 -15.92 5.30
CA LEU A 50 -35.10 -16.02 6.19
C LEU A 50 -34.64 -14.69 6.79
N ILE A 51 -35.00 -13.55 6.21
CA ILE A 51 -34.53 -12.22 6.64
C ILE A 51 -35.73 -11.27 6.78
N SER A 52 -35.94 -10.75 8.00
CA SER A 52 -36.88 -9.65 8.24
C SER A 52 -36.51 -8.41 7.40
N ASP A 53 -37.51 -7.71 6.86
CA ASP A 53 -37.30 -6.58 5.95
C ASP A 53 -36.42 -5.48 6.57
N GLU A 54 -36.49 -5.32 7.90
CA GLU A 54 -35.67 -4.40 8.71
C GLU A 54 -34.18 -4.80 8.73
N ALA A 55 -33.89 -6.10 8.87
CA ALA A 55 -32.54 -6.65 8.78
C ALA A 55 -31.98 -6.53 7.35
N TYR A 56 -32.84 -6.65 6.33
CA TYR A 56 -32.44 -6.47 4.94
C TYR A 56 -32.10 -5.00 4.62
N GLN A 57 -32.92 -4.05 5.06
CA GLN A 57 -32.68 -2.63 4.81
C GLN A 57 -31.44 -2.12 5.56
N SER A 58 -31.20 -2.60 6.78
CA SER A 58 -29.97 -2.27 7.53
C SER A 58 -28.71 -2.83 6.84
N MET A 59 -28.75 -4.06 6.31
CA MET A 59 -27.63 -4.63 5.54
C MET A 59 -27.40 -3.92 4.19
N ARG A 60 -28.48 -3.51 3.50
CA ARG A 60 -28.37 -2.70 2.27
C ARG A 60 -27.80 -1.31 2.58
N LYS A 61 -28.21 -0.69 3.69
CA LYS A 61 -27.64 0.57 4.19
C LYS A 61 -26.15 0.47 4.52
N ARG A 62 -25.68 -0.65 5.08
CA ARG A 62 -24.24 -0.92 5.29
C ARG A 62 -23.47 -0.99 3.97
N LYS A 63 -24.06 -1.53 2.91
CA LYS A 63 -23.45 -1.56 1.57
C LYS A 63 -23.38 -0.19 0.89
N SER A 64 -24.29 0.71 1.24
CA SER A 64 -24.27 2.11 0.78
C SER A 64 -23.60 3.05 1.78
N ALA A 65 -23.10 2.55 2.92
CA ALA A 65 -22.31 3.36 3.81
C ALA A 65 -21.02 3.74 3.06
N PRO A 66 -20.64 5.03 3.05
CA PRO A 66 -19.45 5.47 2.35
C PRO A 66 -18.27 4.66 2.88
N GLN A 67 -17.54 4.06 1.94
CA GLN A 67 -16.32 3.32 2.21
C GLN A 67 -15.49 4.10 3.24
N ASP A 68 -15.18 3.38 4.32
CA ASP A 68 -14.83 3.87 5.64
C ASP A 68 -13.75 4.98 5.55
N LYS A 69 -14.15 6.24 5.76
CA LYS A 69 -13.23 7.40 5.77
C LYS A 69 -12.03 7.16 6.70
N ASN A 70 -12.20 6.31 7.71
CA ASN A 70 -11.15 5.91 8.62
C ASN A 70 -10.11 5.01 7.95
N GLN A 71 -10.50 4.15 7.01
CA GLN A 71 -9.57 3.28 6.28
C GLN A 71 -8.64 4.12 5.40
N ASP A 72 -9.17 5.10 4.68
CA ASP A 72 -8.36 6.00 3.85
C ASP A 72 -7.44 6.88 4.71
N ALA A 73 -7.93 7.38 5.85
CA ALA A 73 -7.12 8.12 6.82
C ALA A 73 -5.97 7.26 7.39
N LEU A 74 -6.26 6.00 7.75
CA LEU A 74 -5.26 5.05 8.26
C LEU A 74 -4.21 4.71 7.20
N LEU A 75 -4.62 4.54 5.93
CA LEU A 75 -3.68 4.33 4.82
C LEU A 75 -2.77 5.54 4.62
N GLY A 76 -3.32 6.75 4.74
CA GLY A 76 -2.54 8.00 4.71
C GLY A 76 -1.50 8.07 5.82
N GLU A 77 -1.89 7.70 7.05
CA GLU A 77 -0.98 7.70 8.20
C GLU A 77 0.13 6.65 8.07
N ILE A 78 -0.20 5.44 7.58
CA ILE A 78 0.81 4.41 7.28
C ILE A 78 1.82 4.93 6.25
N GLN A 79 1.36 5.63 5.20
CA GLN A 79 2.25 6.19 4.19
C GLN A 79 3.14 7.30 4.77
N ARG A 80 2.61 8.15 5.64
CA ARG A 80 3.36 9.19 6.34
C ARG A 80 4.44 8.59 7.23
N LEU A 81 4.08 7.61 8.06
CA LEU A 81 5.01 6.93 8.96
C LEU A 81 6.10 6.20 8.19
N ARG A 82 5.77 5.52 7.09
CA ARG A 82 6.77 4.88 6.21
C ARG A 82 7.77 5.89 5.65
N LYS A 83 7.29 7.06 5.22
CA LYS A 83 8.18 8.14 4.76
C LYS A 83 9.09 8.65 5.88
N GLN A 84 8.57 8.85 7.09
CA GLN A 84 9.37 9.29 8.24
C GLN A 84 10.43 8.26 8.62
N VAL A 85 10.08 6.98 8.67
CA VAL A 85 11.04 5.90 8.94
C VAL A 85 12.14 5.87 7.88
N HIS A 86 11.80 6.01 6.60
CA HIS A 86 12.78 6.07 5.52
C HIS A 86 13.73 7.26 5.67
N GLN A 87 13.21 8.46 5.96
CA GLN A 87 14.04 9.65 6.20
C GLN A 87 14.96 9.48 7.42
N LEU A 88 14.45 8.97 8.54
CA LEU A 88 15.26 8.75 9.74
C LEU A 88 16.36 7.70 9.52
N GLN A 89 16.04 6.62 8.78
CA GLN A 89 17.04 5.61 8.42
C GLN A 89 18.14 6.21 7.54
N LEU A 90 17.76 7.06 6.58
CA LEU A 90 18.70 7.74 5.70
C LEU A 90 19.63 8.67 6.49
N GLU A 91 19.09 9.52 7.37
CA GLU A 91 19.88 10.42 8.22
C GLU A 91 20.84 9.66 9.14
N ARG A 92 20.35 8.58 9.77
CA ARG A 92 21.18 7.73 10.64
C ARG A 92 22.34 7.11 9.87
N ASP A 93 22.08 6.57 8.68
CA ASP A 93 23.11 5.93 7.88
C ASP A 93 24.13 6.94 7.35
N ILE A 94 23.69 8.17 7.00
CA ILE A 94 24.59 9.29 6.69
C ILE A 94 25.50 9.61 7.87
N LEU A 95 24.95 9.79 9.07
CA LEU A 95 25.73 10.09 10.28
C LEU A 95 26.71 8.95 10.60
N THR A 96 26.26 7.70 10.49
CA THR A 96 27.11 6.52 10.72
C THR A 96 28.28 6.49 9.73
N LYS A 97 28.01 6.69 8.43
CA LYS A 97 29.07 6.72 7.41
C LYS A 97 29.98 7.92 7.54
N ALA A 98 29.47 9.07 7.98
CA ALA A 98 30.27 10.25 8.25
C ALA A 98 31.26 9.97 9.40
N ASN A 99 30.80 9.37 10.50
CA ASN A 99 31.67 8.99 11.62
C ASN A 99 32.71 7.95 11.20
N GLU A 100 32.32 6.92 10.44
CA GLU A 100 33.25 5.89 9.95
C GLU A 100 34.34 6.44 9.03
N LEU A 101 33.98 7.27 8.04
CA LEU A 101 34.90 7.71 6.99
C LEU A 101 35.71 8.95 7.35
N ILE A 102 35.12 9.86 8.13
CA ILE A 102 35.70 11.18 8.42
C ILE A 102 36.33 11.18 9.82
N LYS A 103 36.00 10.20 10.68
CA LYS A 103 36.45 10.09 12.08
C LYS A 103 36.21 11.37 12.90
N LYS A 104 35.24 12.19 12.47
CA LYS A 104 34.75 13.33 13.23
C LYS A 104 33.50 12.86 13.96
N ASP A 105 33.42 13.10 15.28
CA ASP A 105 32.18 12.96 16.04
C ASP A 105 31.20 14.04 15.61
N LEU A 106 30.51 13.78 14.50
CA LEU A 106 29.47 14.66 13.98
C LEU A 106 28.19 14.31 14.73
N GLY A 107 28.14 14.63 16.03
CA GLY A 107 27.05 14.20 16.92
C GLY A 107 25.66 14.36 16.29
N VAL A 108 25.28 15.58 15.94
CA VAL A 108 23.89 15.89 15.49
C VAL A 108 23.83 16.53 14.09
N SER A 109 24.96 16.86 13.44
CA SER A 109 24.89 17.59 12.16
C SER A 109 25.99 17.24 11.15
N PHE A 110 25.59 16.55 10.08
CA PHE A 110 26.38 16.34 8.86
C PHE A 110 26.41 17.57 7.93
N LEU A 111 25.66 18.64 8.24
CA LEU A 111 25.64 19.87 7.43
C LEU A 111 26.96 20.63 7.49
N LYS A 112 27.73 20.46 8.57
CA LYS A 112 29.06 21.07 8.78
C LYS A 112 30.18 20.43 7.94
N LEU A 113 29.86 19.38 7.17
CA LEU A 113 30.81 18.70 6.32
C LEU A 113 31.21 19.54 5.10
N LYS A 114 32.48 19.42 4.69
CA LYS A 114 32.96 20.00 3.44
C LYS A 114 32.34 19.26 2.24
N ASN A 115 32.20 19.93 1.10
CA ASN A 115 31.61 19.31 -0.10
C ASN A 115 32.34 18.03 -0.54
N ARG A 116 33.67 17.96 -0.39
CA ARG A 116 34.46 16.75 -0.65
C ARG A 116 34.07 15.58 0.27
N GLU A 117 33.85 15.87 1.55
CA GLU A 117 33.42 14.89 2.55
C GLU A 117 32.00 14.39 2.25
N LYS A 118 31.09 15.32 1.88
CA LYS A 118 29.73 14.99 1.44
C LYS A 118 29.75 14.06 0.23
N THR A 119 30.59 14.33 -0.78
CA THR A 119 30.72 13.46 -1.96
C THR A 119 31.17 12.05 -1.59
N LEU A 120 32.09 11.86 -0.62
CA LEU A 120 32.51 10.53 -0.17
C LEU A 120 31.37 9.75 0.48
N ILE A 121 30.53 10.42 1.29
CA ILE A 121 29.34 9.79 1.89
C ILE A 121 28.34 9.39 0.82
N VAL A 122 28.09 10.26 -0.16
CA VAL A 122 27.22 9.93 -1.31
C VAL A 122 27.75 8.70 -2.04
N ASP A 123 29.06 8.64 -2.29
CA ASP A 123 29.67 7.52 -3.01
C ASP A 123 29.63 6.20 -2.23
N ALA A 124 29.63 6.25 -0.90
CA ALA A 124 29.45 5.08 -0.03
C ALA A 124 27.99 4.61 0.03
N LEU A 125 27.02 5.53 0.02
CA LEU A 125 25.59 5.24 0.20
C LEU A 125 24.82 5.09 -1.12
N LYS A 126 25.39 5.45 -2.27
CA LYS A 126 24.73 5.38 -3.59
C LYS A 126 24.23 3.99 -4.00
N LYS A 127 24.74 2.92 -3.37
CA LYS A 127 24.28 1.54 -3.59
C LYS A 127 22.96 1.23 -2.87
N LYS A 128 22.68 1.93 -1.76
CA LYS A 128 21.52 1.70 -0.90
C LYS A 128 20.40 2.72 -1.12
N TYR A 129 20.75 3.96 -1.47
CA TYR A 129 19.80 5.06 -1.63
C TYR A 129 19.99 5.77 -2.98
N PRO A 130 18.91 6.36 -3.55
CA PRO A 130 19.02 7.15 -4.76
C PRO A 130 19.87 8.40 -4.52
N VAL A 131 20.80 8.67 -5.44
CA VAL A 131 21.74 9.80 -5.34
C VAL A 131 21.01 11.14 -5.20
N ALA A 132 19.88 11.32 -5.89
CA ALA A 132 19.10 12.55 -5.80
C ALA A 132 18.61 12.84 -4.37
N GLU A 133 18.24 11.81 -3.62
CA GLU A 133 17.77 11.94 -2.24
C GLU A 133 18.94 12.26 -1.30
N LEU A 134 20.07 11.55 -1.45
CA LEU A 134 21.30 11.81 -0.69
C LEU A 134 21.80 13.25 -0.87
N LEU A 135 21.78 13.76 -2.10
CA LEU A 135 22.18 15.14 -2.40
C LEU A 135 21.24 16.17 -1.76
N SER A 136 19.94 15.89 -1.75
CA SER A 136 18.94 16.76 -1.12
C SER A 136 19.18 16.85 0.40
N VAL A 137 19.36 15.71 1.07
CA VAL A 137 19.58 15.67 2.52
C VAL A 137 20.90 16.34 2.90
N LEU A 138 21.98 16.06 2.17
CA LEU A 138 23.30 16.65 2.42
C LEU A 138 23.42 18.13 2.01
N GLN A 139 22.37 18.71 1.42
CA GLN A 139 22.37 20.03 0.80
C GLN A 139 23.57 20.24 -0.14
N LEU A 140 23.80 19.27 -1.02
CA LEU A 140 24.87 19.30 -2.01
C LEU A 140 24.28 19.52 -3.41
N ALA A 141 24.71 20.57 -4.10
CA ALA A 141 24.29 20.82 -5.47
C ALA A 141 24.72 19.68 -6.40
N ARG A 142 23.85 19.27 -7.32
CA ARG A 142 24.13 18.20 -8.30
C ARG A 142 25.41 18.49 -9.09
N SER A 143 25.58 19.72 -9.57
CA SER A 143 26.77 20.16 -10.31
C SER A 143 28.06 19.97 -9.49
N CYS A 144 28.03 20.31 -8.20
CA CYS A 144 29.17 20.16 -7.30
C CYS A 144 29.55 18.69 -7.11
N TYR A 145 28.56 17.81 -6.91
CA TYR A 145 28.77 16.38 -6.81
C TYR A 145 29.43 15.81 -8.08
N PHE A 146 28.86 16.08 -9.26
CA PHE A 146 29.40 15.55 -10.52
C PHE A 146 30.80 16.11 -10.85
N TYR A 147 31.02 17.40 -10.63
CA TYR A 147 32.34 18.01 -10.80
C TYR A 147 33.39 17.32 -9.92
N GLN A 148 33.08 17.15 -8.63
CA GLN A 148 33.97 16.49 -7.68
C GLN A 148 34.24 15.03 -8.08
N ASN A 149 33.20 14.32 -8.53
CA ASN A 149 33.30 12.90 -8.88
C ASN A 149 34.18 12.71 -10.13
N VAL A 150 34.00 13.56 -11.15
CA VAL A 150 34.83 13.56 -12.36
C VAL A 150 36.29 13.86 -12.01
N CYS A 151 36.57 14.88 -11.18
CA CYS A 151 37.93 15.17 -10.74
C CYS A 151 38.59 13.98 -10.02
N THR A 152 37.87 13.26 -9.16
CA THR A 152 38.40 12.07 -8.49
C THR A 152 38.65 10.89 -9.43
N ILE A 153 37.79 10.68 -10.42
CA ILE A 153 37.98 9.62 -11.42
C ILE A 153 39.18 9.93 -12.31
N SER A 154 39.31 11.18 -12.77
CA SER A 154 40.45 11.61 -13.58
C SER A 154 41.76 11.48 -12.81
N MET A 155 41.81 11.90 -11.54
CA MET A 155 43.00 11.75 -10.70
C MET A 155 43.43 10.29 -10.52
N ARG A 156 42.48 9.33 -10.45
CA ARG A 156 42.78 7.89 -10.37
C ARG A 156 43.26 7.27 -11.68
N LYS A 157 43.05 7.91 -12.84
CA LYS A 157 43.52 7.43 -14.14
C LYS A 157 44.99 7.80 -14.41
N TYR A 158 45.53 8.78 -13.69
CA TYR A 158 46.90 9.29 -13.85
C TYR A 158 47.79 9.00 -12.63
N ALA A 159 47.36 8.12 -11.73
CA ALA A 159 48.08 7.66 -10.55
C ALA A 159 48.36 6.16 -10.69
#